data_AF-A0A380CVS5-F1
#
_entry.id   AF-A0A380CVS5-F1
#
_cell.length_a   1.000
_cell.length_b   1.000
_cell.length_c   1.000
_cell.angle_alpha   90.00
_cell.angle_beta   90.00
_cell.angle_gamma   90.00
#
_symmetry.space_group_name_H-M   'P 1'
#
loop_
_entity.id
_entity.type
_entity.pdbx_description
1 polymer ?
#
loop_
_entity_poly.entity_id
_entity_poly.type
_entity_poly.pdbx_seq_one_letter_code
_entity_poly.pdbx_strand_id
1 'polypeptide(L)'
;MKYLLFLIFISLCYPLNAQNSSGPVAEAAEFKSMKLHLAKITLKDWPYMIPFQQGKKWGYLDQRTIKITVPALANTLYLFKPEGYIGTFNDYKNDLFYTLTLDEEGKLRTHSEQVAELVMPPQQYGRSSNPNIKSIPSENGYTGFEYKIVANDIIEITAYSDLYASYNAKEPKLIPLWIDGKVYAIAGKTTSDPHVTHFGIIASDGKSLAGFDFEYQKLIPVGGVKDTTSSWFLIQPIGDRDTKYSYINHKGEYRLKDSLSSRMYNWVYQSSQQHYPYYMPVKTTVGYVLTEQRIIDTYELKYINTLPKGYKLEYMDYMNTKAYSKESPDITRQTAKVFIVVSLDDKSCYMDLEGKIYTPQQ
;
A
#
# COMPACT_ATOMS: atom_id res chain seq x y z
N MET A 1 -36.78 53.15 -40.88
CA MET A 1 -36.96 51.69 -41.07
C MET A 1 -36.29 51.17 -42.36
N LYS A 2 -34.99 51.38 -42.58
CA LYS A 2 -34.27 50.77 -43.72
C LYS A 2 -32.93 50.13 -43.36
N TYR A 3 -32.48 50.25 -42.11
CA TYR A 3 -31.18 49.71 -41.66
C TYR A 3 -31.28 48.60 -40.59
N LEU A 4 -32.50 48.25 -40.13
CA LEU A 4 -32.66 47.21 -39.11
C LEU A 4 -32.81 45.79 -39.69
N LEU A 5 -33.21 45.67 -40.96
CA LEU A 5 -33.41 44.37 -41.61
C LEU A 5 -32.11 43.75 -42.15
N PHE A 6 -31.05 44.54 -42.34
CA PHE A 6 -29.77 44.06 -42.87
C PHE A 6 -28.89 43.37 -41.82
N LEU A 7 -29.10 43.69 -40.53
CA LEU A 7 -28.36 43.07 -39.42
C LEU A 7 -28.89 41.69 -39.03
N ILE A 8 -30.17 41.39 -39.31
CA ILE A 8 -30.77 40.06 -39.04
C ILE A 8 -30.29 39.03 -40.08
N PHE A 9 -29.92 39.46 -41.29
CA PHE A 9 -29.42 38.55 -42.33
C PHE A 9 -27.96 38.12 -42.10
N ILE A 10 -27.14 38.92 -41.41
CA ILE A 10 -25.73 38.57 -41.13
C ILE A 10 -25.63 37.59 -39.95
N SER A 11 -26.60 37.58 -39.01
CA SER A 11 -26.67 36.56 -37.96
C SER A 11 -27.20 35.20 -38.45
N LEU A 12 -27.75 35.12 -39.67
CA LEU A 12 -28.20 33.87 -40.29
C LEU A 12 -27.17 33.28 -41.27
N CYS A 13 -26.00 33.92 -41.43
CA CYS A 13 -24.91 33.45 -42.29
C CYS A 13 -23.74 32.82 -41.53
N TYR A 14 -23.86 32.58 -40.22
CA TYR A 14 -23.06 31.51 -39.64
C TYR A 14 -23.62 30.19 -40.15
N PRO A 15 -22.87 29.41 -40.95
CA PRO A 15 -23.23 28.02 -41.08
C PRO A 15 -23.23 27.47 -39.66
N LEU A 16 -24.37 26.89 -39.26
CA LEU A 16 -24.46 25.79 -38.31
C LEU A 16 -23.54 24.66 -38.80
N ASN A 17 -22.24 24.89 -38.72
CA ASN A 17 -21.19 23.89 -38.70
C ASN A 17 -20.78 23.71 -37.24
N ALA A 18 -21.77 23.53 -36.35
CA ALA A 18 -21.62 22.44 -35.40
C ALA A 18 -21.70 21.17 -36.25
N GLN A 19 -20.57 20.83 -36.87
CA GLN A 19 -20.34 19.47 -37.34
C GLN A 19 -20.46 18.59 -36.10
N ASN A 20 -21.66 18.11 -35.83
CA ASN A 20 -21.84 16.72 -35.46
C ASN A 20 -21.29 15.89 -36.62
N SER A 21 -19.98 15.89 -36.82
CA SER A 21 -19.32 14.84 -37.58
C SER A 21 -19.29 13.64 -36.65
N SER A 22 -20.43 12.98 -36.51
CA SER A 22 -20.54 11.59 -36.03
C SER A 22 -20.03 10.62 -37.12
N GLY A 23 -18.98 11.02 -37.83
CA GLY A 23 -18.12 10.11 -38.58
C GLY A 23 -17.13 9.50 -37.60
N PRO A 24 -16.69 8.25 -37.81
CA PRO A 24 -15.66 7.65 -36.97
C PRO A 24 -14.42 8.53 -37.01
N VAL A 25 -14.06 9.12 -35.87
CA VAL A 25 -12.82 9.87 -35.71
C VAL A 25 -11.68 8.90 -36.03
N ALA A 26 -10.85 9.27 -37.00
CA ALA A 26 -9.74 8.43 -37.42
C ALA A 26 -8.75 8.28 -36.27
N GLU A 27 -8.63 7.04 -35.80
CA GLU A 27 -7.75 6.64 -34.71
C GLU A 27 -6.29 7.05 -34.96
N ALA A 28 -5.58 7.53 -33.92
CA ALA A 28 -4.15 7.80 -34.01
C ALA A 28 -3.37 6.60 -34.56
N ALA A 29 -2.44 6.86 -35.50
CA ALA A 29 -1.60 5.83 -36.11
C ALA A 29 -0.77 5.06 -35.06
N GLU A 30 -0.29 5.74 -34.02
CA GLU A 30 0.39 5.14 -32.88
C GLU A 30 -0.50 4.15 -32.14
N PHE A 31 -1.77 4.51 -31.89
CA PHE A 31 -2.72 3.63 -31.22
C PHE A 31 -3.03 2.40 -32.07
N LYS A 32 -3.24 2.58 -33.37
CA LYS A 32 -3.44 1.46 -34.31
C LYS A 32 -2.24 0.50 -34.32
N SER A 33 -1.02 1.05 -34.35
CA SER A 33 0.22 0.27 -34.29
C SER A 33 0.33 -0.50 -32.98
N MET A 34 0.09 0.17 -31.84
CA MET A 34 0.10 -0.44 -30.51
C MET A 34 -0.89 -1.61 -30.41
N LYS A 35 -2.13 -1.44 -30.89
CA LYS A 35 -3.14 -2.52 -30.92
C LYS A 35 -2.68 -3.73 -31.73
N LEU A 36 -2.00 -3.53 -32.87
CA LEU A 36 -1.46 -4.63 -33.68
C LEU A 36 -0.38 -5.43 -32.95
N HIS A 37 0.41 -4.78 -32.09
CA HIS A 37 1.39 -5.47 -31.25
C HIS A 37 0.72 -6.19 -30.07
N LEU A 38 -0.19 -5.52 -29.36
CA LEU A 38 -0.93 -6.10 -28.23
C LEU A 38 -1.75 -7.33 -28.65
N ALA A 39 -2.35 -7.31 -29.84
CA ALA A 39 -3.14 -8.42 -30.38
C ALA A 39 -2.33 -9.72 -30.63
N LYS A 40 -1.00 -9.66 -30.63
CA LYS A 40 -0.13 -10.82 -30.77
C LYS A 40 0.16 -11.52 -29.45
N ILE A 41 -0.17 -10.89 -28.32
CA ILE A 41 0.07 -11.44 -26.99
C ILE A 41 -1.08 -12.37 -26.65
N THR A 42 -0.77 -13.63 -26.32
CA THR A 42 -1.78 -14.60 -25.90
C THR A 42 -2.04 -14.53 -24.40
N LEU A 43 -3.16 -15.08 -23.94
CA LEU A 43 -3.44 -15.25 -22.50
C LEU A 43 -2.28 -15.89 -21.73
N LYS A 44 -1.56 -16.83 -22.35
CA LYS A 44 -0.41 -17.52 -21.73
C LYS A 44 0.85 -16.65 -21.69
N ASP A 45 0.96 -15.63 -22.54
CA ASP A 45 2.12 -14.74 -22.62
C ASP A 45 1.98 -13.50 -21.73
N TRP A 46 0.75 -13.06 -21.45
CA TRP A 46 0.49 -11.89 -20.59
C TRP A 46 1.22 -11.91 -19.24
N PRO A 47 1.29 -13.03 -18.50
CA PRO A 47 2.08 -13.13 -17.27
C PRO A 47 3.61 -13.03 -17.47
N TYR A 48 4.08 -12.79 -18.69
CA TYR A 48 5.49 -12.56 -18.98
C TYR A 48 5.78 -11.14 -19.48
N MET A 49 4.75 -10.31 -19.64
CA MET A 49 4.90 -8.95 -20.15
C MET A 49 5.25 -7.98 -19.02
N ILE A 50 6.41 -7.34 -19.13
CA ILE A 50 6.90 -6.35 -18.18
C ILE A 50 6.83 -4.97 -18.84
N PRO A 51 6.14 -3.98 -18.27
CA PRO A 51 6.16 -2.63 -18.79
C PRO A 51 7.58 -2.06 -18.74
N PHE A 52 7.96 -1.31 -19.76
CA PHE A 52 9.18 -0.49 -19.75
C PHE A 52 8.89 0.89 -20.28
N GLN A 53 9.67 1.87 -19.83
CA GLN A 53 9.53 3.25 -20.28
C GLN A 53 10.67 3.63 -21.23
N GLN A 54 10.32 4.30 -22.34
CA GLN A 54 11.27 4.95 -23.23
C GLN A 54 10.78 6.38 -23.50
N GLY A 55 11.54 7.38 -23.03
CA GLY A 55 11.05 8.74 -22.96
C GLY A 55 9.84 8.83 -22.01
N LYS A 56 8.73 9.43 -22.46
CA LYS A 56 7.48 9.54 -21.68
C LYS A 56 6.45 8.45 -22.01
N LYS A 57 6.82 7.45 -22.80
CA LYS A 57 5.90 6.43 -23.31
C LYS A 57 6.26 5.04 -22.79
N TRP A 58 5.26 4.19 -22.70
CA TRP A 58 5.37 2.83 -22.17
C TRP A 58 5.17 1.79 -23.25
N GLY A 59 5.96 0.72 -23.16
CA GLY A 59 5.88 -0.48 -23.98
C GLY A 59 5.94 -1.75 -23.12
N TYR A 60 5.94 -2.91 -23.74
CA TYR A 60 6.12 -4.21 -23.07
C TYR A 60 7.35 -4.94 -23.60
N LEU A 61 8.10 -5.54 -22.70
CA LEU A 61 9.13 -6.56 -22.99
C LEU A 61 8.68 -7.93 -22.46
N ASP A 62 9.13 -9.01 -23.09
CA ASP A 62 8.97 -10.37 -22.55
C ASP A 62 10.06 -10.65 -21.51
N GLN A 63 9.71 -10.92 -20.25
CA GLN A 63 10.68 -11.17 -19.16
C GLN A 63 11.62 -12.36 -19.42
N ARG A 64 11.24 -13.30 -20.28
CA ARG A 64 12.01 -14.49 -20.63
C ARG A 64 13.10 -14.18 -21.63
N THR A 65 12.78 -13.34 -22.62
CA THR A 65 13.67 -13.06 -23.76
C THR A 65 14.28 -11.66 -23.72
N ILE A 66 13.73 -10.77 -22.90
CA ILE A 66 14.06 -9.33 -22.79
C ILE A 66 13.80 -8.55 -24.09
N LYS A 67 13.17 -9.17 -25.09
CA LYS A 67 12.82 -8.52 -26.36
C LYS A 67 11.57 -7.65 -26.19
N ILE A 68 11.56 -6.53 -26.91
CA ILE A 68 10.39 -5.64 -27.02
C ILE A 68 9.28 -6.38 -27.78
N THR A 69 8.15 -6.59 -27.12
CA THR A 69 6.93 -7.17 -27.72
C THR A 69 5.99 -6.08 -28.21
N VAL A 70 5.88 -5.00 -27.41
CA VAL A 70 5.08 -3.80 -27.73
C VAL A 70 5.99 -2.58 -27.62
N PRO A 71 6.19 -1.81 -28.71
CA PRO A 71 6.97 -0.58 -28.68
C PRO A 71 6.40 0.45 -27.69
N ALA A 72 7.25 1.36 -27.23
CA ALA A 72 6.85 2.39 -26.27
C ALA A 72 5.95 3.46 -26.91
N LEU A 73 4.64 3.21 -26.93
CA LEU A 73 3.62 4.05 -27.57
C LEU A 73 2.50 4.48 -26.60
N ALA A 74 2.29 3.72 -25.52
CA ALA A 74 1.23 3.94 -24.55
C ALA A 74 1.57 5.09 -23.57
N ASN A 75 0.54 5.69 -22.99
CA ASN A 75 0.71 6.67 -21.93
C ASN A 75 1.05 6.00 -20.60
N THR A 76 0.40 4.87 -20.31
CA THR A 76 0.73 4.01 -19.17
C THR A 76 0.46 2.56 -19.54
N LEU A 77 1.31 1.64 -19.08
CA LEU A 77 1.06 0.20 -19.11
C LEU A 77 1.37 -0.38 -17.73
N TYR A 78 0.60 -1.39 -17.33
CA TYR A 78 0.72 -2.05 -16.04
C TYR A 78 1.08 -3.54 -16.21
N LEU A 79 1.58 -4.15 -15.13
CA LEU A 79 1.73 -5.60 -15.08
C LEU A 79 0.37 -6.29 -15.28
N PHE A 80 0.40 -7.53 -15.80
CA PHE A 80 -0.82 -8.30 -16.00
C PHE A 80 -1.57 -8.55 -14.69
N LYS A 81 -2.87 -8.25 -14.72
CA LYS A 81 -3.80 -8.59 -13.64
C LYS A 81 -5.09 -9.19 -14.23
N PRO A 82 -5.70 -10.19 -13.58
CA PRO A 82 -6.84 -10.91 -14.16
C PRO A 82 -8.13 -10.10 -14.28
N GLU A 83 -8.25 -8.98 -13.58
CA GLU A 83 -9.30 -7.96 -13.78
C GLU A 83 -9.21 -7.26 -15.15
N GLY A 84 -8.16 -7.53 -15.92
CA GLY A 84 -8.05 -7.20 -17.33
C GLY A 84 -7.49 -5.80 -17.60
N TYR A 85 -7.49 -4.86 -16.66
CA TYR A 85 -6.91 -3.54 -16.91
C TYR A 85 -5.39 -3.59 -17.11
N ILE A 86 -4.92 -3.11 -18.26
CA ILE A 86 -3.50 -3.16 -18.64
C ILE A 86 -2.89 -1.80 -18.95
N GLY A 87 -3.68 -0.73 -19.05
CA GLY A 87 -3.11 0.60 -19.25
C GLY A 87 -4.01 1.61 -19.95
N THR A 88 -3.39 2.66 -20.49
CA THR A 88 -4.06 3.80 -21.12
C THR A 88 -3.30 4.31 -22.34
N PHE A 89 -4.04 4.91 -23.27
CA PHE A 89 -3.48 5.66 -24.40
C PHE A 89 -4.24 6.97 -24.57
N ASN A 90 -3.53 8.08 -24.71
CA ASN A 90 -4.13 9.39 -24.94
C ASN A 90 -3.87 9.79 -26.39
N ASP A 91 -4.94 9.92 -27.15
CA ASP A 91 -4.92 10.51 -28.49
C ASP A 91 -5.14 12.01 -28.35
N TYR A 92 -4.05 12.73 -28.05
CA TYR A 92 -4.09 14.19 -27.90
C TYR A 92 -4.53 14.93 -29.16
N LYS A 93 -4.39 14.31 -30.35
CA LYS A 93 -4.84 14.92 -31.60
C LYS A 93 -6.37 14.98 -31.66
N ASN A 94 -7.01 13.96 -31.12
CA ASN A 94 -8.46 13.80 -31.15
C ASN A 94 -9.13 14.07 -29.78
N ASP A 95 -8.35 14.44 -28.77
CA ASP A 95 -8.78 14.61 -27.37
C ASP A 95 -9.53 13.38 -26.81
N LEU A 96 -9.02 12.19 -27.15
CA LEU A 96 -9.59 10.92 -26.71
C LEU A 96 -8.68 10.23 -25.70
N PHE A 97 -9.29 9.72 -24.64
CA PHE A 97 -8.64 8.85 -23.67
C PHE A 97 -9.12 7.42 -23.86
N TYR A 98 -8.18 6.50 -24.10
CA TYR A 98 -8.46 5.08 -24.26
C TYR A 98 -8.02 4.30 -23.03
N THR A 99 -8.97 3.64 -22.39
CA THR A 99 -8.72 2.60 -21.38
C THR A 99 -8.46 1.28 -22.09
N LEU A 100 -7.36 0.60 -21.74
CA LEU A 100 -6.95 -0.68 -22.30
C LEU A 100 -7.27 -1.79 -21.29
N THR A 101 -8.14 -2.71 -21.68
CA THR A 101 -8.49 -3.89 -20.87
C THR A 101 -8.32 -5.19 -21.66
N LEU A 102 -8.28 -6.32 -20.97
CA LEU A 102 -8.29 -7.66 -21.52
C LEU A 102 -9.62 -8.33 -21.16
N ASP A 103 -10.21 -9.06 -22.12
CA ASP A 103 -11.30 -9.97 -21.82
C ASP A 103 -10.79 -11.30 -21.22
N GLU A 104 -11.73 -12.21 -20.92
CA GLU A 104 -11.44 -13.51 -20.30
C GLU A 104 -10.53 -14.40 -21.18
N GLU A 105 -10.54 -14.19 -22.51
CA GLU A 105 -9.63 -14.87 -23.44
C GLU A 105 -8.27 -14.17 -23.59
N GLY A 106 -8.03 -13.08 -22.86
CA GLY A 106 -6.80 -12.29 -22.93
C GLY A 106 -6.69 -11.42 -24.18
N LYS A 107 -7.81 -11.11 -24.85
CA LYS A 107 -7.84 -10.22 -26.01
C LYS A 107 -8.09 -8.79 -25.59
N LEU A 108 -7.44 -7.85 -26.30
CA LEU A 108 -7.56 -6.44 -26.05
C LEU A 108 -9.00 -5.93 -26.30
N ARG A 109 -9.52 -5.22 -25.30
CA ARG A 109 -10.71 -4.38 -25.36
C ARG A 109 -10.30 -2.94 -25.06
N THR A 110 -10.98 -2.00 -25.72
CA THR A 110 -10.69 -0.58 -25.59
C THR A 110 -11.97 0.18 -25.35
N HIS A 111 -11.99 1.02 -24.33
CA HIS A 111 -13.07 1.96 -24.09
C HIS A 111 -12.52 3.38 -24.25
N SER A 112 -13.22 4.23 -25.01
CA SER A 112 -12.82 5.62 -25.21
C SER A 112 -13.78 6.55 -24.50
N GLU A 113 -13.24 7.44 -23.67
CA GLU A 113 -13.98 8.51 -23.00
C GLU A 113 -13.43 9.86 -23.44
N GLN A 114 -14.30 10.87 -23.54
CA GLN A 114 -13.87 12.26 -23.58
C GLN A 114 -13.51 12.69 -22.15
N VAL A 115 -12.39 13.38 -21.99
CA VAL A 115 -11.84 13.71 -20.68
C VAL A 115 -12.80 14.63 -19.92
N ALA A 116 -13.46 14.11 -18.89
CA ALA A 116 -14.20 14.89 -17.91
C ALA A 116 -13.46 14.85 -16.56
N GLU A 117 -13.18 16.02 -15.98
CA GLU A 117 -12.59 16.13 -14.63
C GLU A 117 -13.49 15.46 -13.59
N LEU A 118 -13.03 14.34 -13.03
CA LEU A 118 -13.73 13.64 -11.95
C LEU A 118 -13.31 14.23 -10.60
N VAL A 119 -14.09 15.16 -10.05
CA VAL A 119 -13.95 15.63 -8.67
C VAL A 119 -14.74 14.70 -7.75
N MET A 120 -14.04 13.82 -7.03
CA MET A 120 -14.67 13.02 -5.97
C MET A 120 -14.77 13.84 -4.66
N PRO A 121 -15.92 13.82 -3.97
CA PRO A 121 -16.04 14.42 -2.64
C PRO A 121 -15.26 13.59 -1.61
N PRO A 122 -14.69 14.22 -0.56
CA PRO A 122 -13.92 13.52 0.46
C PRO A 122 -14.79 12.54 1.26
N GLN A 123 -14.31 11.32 1.45
CA GLN A 123 -14.92 10.35 2.34
C GLN A 123 -14.79 10.82 3.80
N GLN A 124 -15.92 10.96 4.49
CA GLN A 124 -15.97 11.13 5.94
C GLN A 124 -16.13 9.76 6.61
N TYR A 125 -15.22 9.42 7.52
CA TYR A 125 -15.31 8.23 8.36
C TYR A 125 -15.68 8.60 9.80
N GLY A 126 -16.76 8.03 10.31
CA GLY A 126 -17.26 8.22 11.68
C GLY A 126 -16.47 7.43 12.73
N ARG A 127 -16.34 8.00 13.93
CA ARG A 127 -15.67 7.41 15.11
C ARG A 127 -16.70 6.84 16.10
N SER A 128 -16.39 5.72 16.74
CA SER A 128 -16.98 5.36 18.03
C SER A 128 -15.93 4.69 18.93
N SER A 129 -15.29 5.50 19.77
CA SER A 129 -14.49 5.01 20.90
C SER A 129 -15.43 4.61 22.03
N ASN A 130 -15.18 3.50 22.73
CA ASN A 130 -15.86 3.21 24.00
C ASN A 130 -15.52 4.34 24.99
N PRO A 131 -16.46 5.24 25.34
CA PRO A 131 -16.15 6.48 26.05
C PRO A 131 -15.93 6.29 27.57
N ASN A 132 -16.08 5.06 28.10
CA ASN A 132 -16.25 4.82 29.54
C ASN A 132 -15.16 3.95 30.19
N ILE A 133 -13.93 3.92 29.67
CA ILE A 133 -12.84 3.16 30.32
C ILE A 133 -12.47 3.83 31.66
N LYS A 134 -12.59 3.10 32.77
CA LYS A 134 -12.30 3.60 34.12
C LYS A 134 -10.79 3.71 34.37
N SER A 135 -10.34 4.86 34.85
CA SER A 135 -8.98 5.02 35.39
C SER A 135 -8.98 4.67 36.89
N ILE A 136 -8.09 3.79 37.33
CA ILE A 136 -7.93 3.40 38.73
C ILE A 136 -6.62 4.01 39.27
N PRO A 137 -6.65 4.74 40.41
CA PRO A 137 -5.46 5.34 40.99
C PRO A 137 -4.37 4.31 41.34
N SER A 138 -3.17 4.53 40.82
CA SER A 138 -1.98 3.72 41.11
C SER A 138 -1.44 3.91 42.53
N GLU A 139 -1.81 5.00 43.22
CA GLU A 139 -1.45 5.29 44.61
C GLU A 139 -1.82 4.16 45.59
N ASN A 140 -2.83 3.37 45.26
CA ASN A 140 -3.28 2.23 46.05
C ASN A 140 -2.55 0.92 45.71
N GLY A 141 -1.47 0.97 44.92
CA GLY A 141 -0.69 -0.20 44.49
C GLY A 141 -1.25 -0.94 43.28
N TYR A 142 -2.35 -0.46 42.68
CA TYR A 142 -2.92 -1.05 41.47
C TYR A 142 -2.12 -0.65 40.23
N THR A 143 -1.51 -1.63 39.56
CA THR A 143 -0.66 -1.44 38.37
C THR A 143 -1.19 -2.18 37.13
N GLY A 144 -2.36 -2.81 37.23
CA GLY A 144 -2.90 -3.67 36.19
C GLY A 144 -3.93 -3.02 35.27
N PHE A 145 -4.70 -3.89 34.62
CA PHE A 145 -5.89 -3.53 33.86
C PHE A 145 -6.96 -4.61 33.99
N GLU A 146 -8.21 -4.19 33.88
CA GLU A 146 -9.37 -5.07 33.84
C GLU A 146 -9.87 -5.18 32.40
N TYR A 147 -10.33 -6.37 32.02
CA TYR A 147 -10.84 -6.63 30.68
C TYR A 147 -11.98 -7.63 30.71
N LYS A 148 -12.77 -7.64 29.65
CA LYS A 148 -13.73 -8.71 29.33
C LYS A 148 -13.49 -9.19 27.90
N ILE A 149 -13.86 -10.43 27.64
CA ILE A 149 -13.91 -10.96 26.27
C ILE A 149 -15.32 -10.76 25.75
N VAL A 150 -15.45 -10.09 24.60
CA VAL A 150 -16.73 -9.89 23.90
C VAL A 150 -16.79 -10.77 22.64
N ALA A 151 -17.85 -10.64 21.85
CA ALA A 151 -18.06 -11.46 20.66
C ALA A 151 -16.83 -11.50 19.74
N ASN A 152 -16.54 -12.68 19.17
CA ASN A 152 -15.38 -12.95 18.31
C ASN A 152 -14.01 -12.82 19.01
N ASP A 153 -13.92 -13.20 20.29
CA ASP A 153 -12.68 -13.21 21.09
C ASP A 153 -11.95 -11.86 21.19
N ILE A 154 -12.71 -10.77 21.05
CA ILE A 154 -12.20 -9.40 21.17
C ILE A 154 -12.01 -9.08 22.64
N ILE A 155 -10.82 -8.60 23.01
CA ILE A 155 -10.49 -8.13 24.36
C ILE A 155 -10.97 -6.68 24.49
N GLU A 156 -11.91 -6.39 25.38
CA GLU A 156 -12.33 -5.03 25.74
C GLU A 156 -11.79 -4.63 27.11
N ILE A 157 -10.94 -3.60 27.14
CA ILE A 157 -10.41 -3.02 28.39
C ILE A 157 -11.50 -2.20 29.08
N THR A 158 -11.80 -2.53 30.34
CA THR A 158 -12.86 -1.87 31.14
C THR A 158 -12.28 -0.91 32.17
N ALA A 159 -11.09 -1.20 32.69
CA ALA A 159 -10.37 -0.32 33.59
C ALA A 159 -8.84 -0.47 33.43
N TYR A 160 -8.07 0.53 33.83
CA TYR A 160 -6.61 0.49 33.82
C TYR A 160 -6.02 1.38 34.92
N SER A 161 -4.79 1.08 35.31
CA SER A 161 -4.02 1.92 36.24
C SER A 161 -3.69 3.27 35.60
N ASP A 162 -3.95 4.37 36.32
CA ASP A 162 -3.61 5.72 35.85
C ASP A 162 -2.11 5.95 35.63
N LEU A 163 -1.25 5.03 36.08
CA LEU A 163 0.16 4.91 35.73
C LEU A 163 0.42 4.95 34.21
N TYR A 164 -0.54 4.45 33.42
CA TYR A 164 -0.43 4.34 31.96
C TYR A 164 -1.12 5.50 31.22
N ALA A 165 -1.45 6.58 31.91
CA ALA A 165 -1.98 7.78 31.29
C ALA A 165 -0.89 8.49 30.46
N SER A 166 -0.94 8.37 29.13
CA SER A 166 -0.04 9.10 28.24
C SER A 166 -0.48 10.56 28.07
N TYR A 167 0.48 11.48 28.06
CA TYR A 167 0.26 12.88 27.70
C TYR A 167 -0.18 12.99 26.21
N ASN A 168 -1.26 13.74 25.93
CA ASN A 168 -1.77 14.08 24.58
C ASN A 168 -2.34 12.98 23.66
N ALA A 169 -2.54 11.73 24.08
CA ALA A 169 -3.15 10.73 23.20
C ALA A 169 -4.69 10.88 23.12
N LYS A 170 -5.21 11.11 21.91
CA LYS A 170 -6.64 10.95 21.56
C LYS A 170 -7.03 9.48 21.27
N GLU A 171 -6.10 8.56 21.49
CA GLU A 171 -6.07 7.16 21.05
C GLU A 171 -5.90 6.22 22.27
N PRO A 172 -6.20 4.91 22.17
CA PRO A 172 -6.32 4.02 23.33
C PRO A 172 -5.05 3.97 24.20
N LYS A 173 -5.25 4.11 25.51
CA LYS A 173 -4.19 4.17 26.54
C LYS A 173 -3.47 2.84 26.76
N LEU A 174 -4.13 1.75 26.38
CA LEU A 174 -3.61 0.39 26.37
C LEU A 174 -4.01 -0.27 25.05
N ILE A 175 -3.11 -1.03 24.44
CA ILE A 175 -3.43 -1.84 23.24
C ILE A 175 -3.49 -3.30 23.68
N PRO A 176 -4.68 -3.91 23.80
CA PRO A 176 -4.79 -5.30 24.24
C PRO A 176 -4.34 -6.28 23.15
N LEU A 177 -3.78 -7.41 23.55
CA LEU A 177 -3.36 -8.49 22.67
C LEU A 177 -3.33 -9.85 23.38
N TRP A 178 -3.36 -10.91 22.58
CA TRP A 178 -3.12 -12.28 23.03
C TRP A 178 -1.65 -12.68 22.83
N ILE A 179 -1.07 -13.31 23.85
CA ILE A 179 0.24 -13.98 23.78
C ILE A 179 0.11 -15.31 24.52
N ASP A 180 0.37 -16.42 23.83
CA ASP A 180 0.30 -17.79 24.38
C ASP A 180 -1.00 -18.08 25.16
N GLY A 181 -2.14 -17.64 24.62
CA GLY A 181 -3.46 -17.84 25.22
C GLY A 181 -3.73 -17.02 26.49
N LYS A 182 -2.89 -16.03 26.81
CA LYS A 182 -3.10 -15.08 27.90
C LYS A 182 -3.26 -13.65 27.37
N VAL A 183 -4.01 -12.85 28.10
CA VAL A 183 -4.26 -11.43 27.76
C VAL A 183 -3.16 -10.55 28.32
N TYR A 184 -2.60 -9.73 27.43
CA TYR A 184 -1.63 -8.68 27.75
C TYR A 184 -2.10 -7.35 27.16
N ALA A 185 -1.44 -6.27 27.57
CA ALA A 185 -1.59 -4.96 26.95
C ALA A 185 -0.21 -4.33 26.69
N ILE A 186 -0.06 -3.69 25.53
CA ILE A 186 1.01 -2.71 25.35
C ILE A 186 0.60 -1.45 26.11
N ALA A 187 1.48 -1.00 26.99
CA ALA A 187 1.27 0.15 27.86
C ALA A 187 2.36 1.20 27.65
N GLY A 188 1.98 2.48 27.71
CA GLY A 188 2.92 3.60 27.74
C GLY A 188 3.02 4.16 29.15
N LYS A 189 4.24 4.36 29.66
CA LYS A 189 4.51 5.02 30.92
C LYS A 189 5.26 6.32 30.65
N THR A 190 4.69 7.44 31.08
CA THR A 190 5.34 8.75 30.97
C THR A 190 6.54 8.80 31.91
N THR A 191 7.66 9.36 31.43
CA THR A 191 8.87 9.53 32.24
C THR A 191 8.75 10.76 33.16
N SER A 192 9.82 11.14 33.84
CA SER A 192 9.89 12.43 34.54
C SER A 192 9.73 13.63 33.60
N ASP A 193 10.10 13.47 32.31
CA ASP A 193 9.71 14.40 31.26
C ASP A 193 8.30 14.03 30.75
N PRO A 194 7.30 14.92 30.89
CA PRO A 194 5.93 14.66 30.47
C PRO A 194 5.75 14.48 28.95
N HIS A 195 6.76 14.85 28.15
CA HIS A 195 6.76 14.70 26.70
C HIS A 195 7.39 13.38 26.24
N VAL A 196 7.94 12.59 27.16
CA VAL A 196 8.59 11.32 26.84
C VAL A 196 7.79 10.17 27.46
N THR A 197 7.43 9.20 26.62
CA THR A 197 6.75 7.96 27.02
C THR A 197 7.59 6.78 26.60
N HIS A 198 7.80 5.85 27.53
CA HIS A 198 8.38 4.55 27.24
C HIS A 198 7.28 3.49 27.19
N PHE A 199 7.46 2.47 26.36
CA PHE A 199 6.47 1.45 26.09
C PHE A 199 6.95 0.08 26.56
N GLY A 200 6.03 -0.67 27.15
CA GLY A 200 6.22 -2.03 27.61
C GLY A 200 4.99 -2.91 27.36
N ILE A 201 5.09 -4.18 27.75
CA ILE A 201 3.96 -5.13 27.72
C ILE A 201 3.68 -5.57 29.14
N ILE A 202 2.45 -5.43 29.59
CA ILE A 202 2.00 -5.82 30.93
C ILE A 202 0.93 -6.90 30.87
N ALA A 203 0.95 -7.82 31.82
CA ALA A 203 -0.17 -8.72 32.09
C ALA A 203 -1.30 -7.96 32.82
N SER A 204 -2.48 -8.58 32.97
CA SER A 204 -3.64 -7.94 33.62
C SER A 204 -3.41 -7.57 35.08
N ASP A 205 -2.51 -8.26 35.77
CA ASP A 205 -2.07 -7.94 37.14
C ASP A 205 -1.07 -6.78 37.21
N GLY A 206 -0.62 -6.26 36.06
CA GLY A 206 0.35 -5.17 35.95
C GLY A 206 1.80 -5.62 35.89
N LYS A 207 2.09 -6.92 36.00
CA LYS A 207 3.46 -7.42 35.87
C LYS A 207 3.94 -7.30 34.43
N SER A 208 5.09 -6.67 34.24
CA SER A 208 5.74 -6.59 32.92
C SER A 208 6.11 -7.97 32.39
N LEU A 209 5.91 -8.18 31.09
CA LEU A 209 6.47 -9.30 30.35
C LEU A 209 7.99 -9.15 30.29
N ALA A 210 8.72 -10.23 30.53
CA ALA A 210 10.18 -10.21 30.51
C ALA A 210 10.71 -9.70 29.15
N GLY A 211 11.66 -8.76 29.18
CA GLY A 211 12.19 -8.11 27.97
C GLY A 211 11.30 -6.99 27.40
N PHE A 212 10.21 -6.63 28.07
CA PHE A 212 9.31 -5.54 27.68
C PHE A 212 8.96 -4.62 28.86
N ASP A 213 9.90 -4.39 29.77
CA ASP A 213 9.71 -3.57 30.97
C ASP A 213 9.96 -2.07 30.71
N PHE A 214 9.14 -1.46 29.85
CA PHE A 214 9.20 -0.02 29.53
C PHE A 214 10.59 0.45 29.02
N GLU A 215 11.25 -0.38 28.21
CA GLU A 215 12.60 -0.15 27.68
C GLU A 215 12.60 0.43 26.24
N TYR A 216 11.42 0.74 25.70
CA TYR A 216 11.26 1.10 24.28
C TYR A 216 10.64 2.49 24.09
N GLN A 217 11.16 3.26 23.14
CA GLN A 217 10.52 4.50 22.65
C GLN A 217 9.33 4.22 21.74
N LYS A 218 9.36 3.07 21.05
CA LYS A 218 8.25 2.57 20.22
C LYS A 218 8.11 1.07 20.42
N LEU A 219 6.87 0.62 20.52
CA LEU A 219 6.50 -0.78 20.58
C LEU A 219 5.18 -0.94 19.82
N ILE A 220 5.23 -1.61 18.69
CA ILE A 220 4.11 -1.72 17.75
C ILE A 220 3.89 -3.20 17.43
N PRO A 221 2.69 -3.74 17.63
CA PRO A 221 2.40 -5.13 17.28
C PRO A 221 2.46 -5.32 15.76
N VAL A 222 3.03 -6.45 15.32
CA VAL A 222 3.15 -6.82 13.90
C VAL A 222 2.32 -8.08 13.67
N GLY A 223 1.43 -8.03 12.67
CA GLY A 223 0.66 -9.19 12.25
C GLY A 223 0.83 -9.53 10.78
N GLY A 224 0.25 -10.65 10.37
CA GLY A 224 0.41 -11.16 9.01
C GLY A 224 1.82 -11.68 8.73
N VAL A 225 2.50 -12.21 9.75
CA VAL A 225 3.82 -12.84 9.65
C VAL A 225 3.70 -14.35 9.43
N LYS A 226 4.72 -14.97 8.84
CA LYS A 226 4.81 -16.43 8.59
C LYS A 226 4.78 -17.24 9.88
N ASP A 227 5.51 -16.78 10.88
CA ASP A 227 5.52 -17.40 12.20
C ASP A 227 4.25 -17.01 12.96
N THR A 228 3.24 -17.85 12.86
CA THR A 228 1.96 -17.68 13.56
C THR A 228 2.01 -18.13 15.02
N THR A 229 3.12 -18.73 15.46
CA THR A 229 3.29 -19.23 16.83
C THR A 229 3.85 -18.18 17.79
N SER A 230 4.38 -17.07 17.24
CA SER A 230 4.90 -15.98 18.05
C SER A 230 4.21 -14.66 17.76
N SER A 231 3.93 -13.91 18.83
CA SER A 231 3.59 -12.50 18.72
C SER A 231 4.86 -11.69 18.44
N TRP A 232 4.89 -10.98 17.31
CA TRP A 232 6.01 -10.14 16.86
C TRP A 232 5.69 -8.65 17.03
N PHE A 233 6.74 -7.87 17.28
CA PHE A 233 6.66 -6.43 17.52
C PHE A 233 7.76 -5.70 16.77
N LEU A 234 7.44 -4.53 16.22
CA LEU A 234 8.42 -3.55 15.78
C LEU A 234 8.74 -2.66 16.97
N ILE A 235 10.02 -2.59 17.34
CA ILE A 235 10.49 -1.79 18.47
C ILE A 235 11.49 -0.74 18.03
N GLN A 236 11.55 0.35 18.78
CA GLN A 236 12.69 1.26 18.81
C GLN A 236 13.17 1.33 20.27
N PRO A 237 14.42 0.94 20.56
CA PRO A 237 14.97 1.09 21.90
C PRO A 237 15.09 2.58 22.27
N ILE A 238 15.28 2.85 23.56
CA ILE A 238 15.53 4.21 24.02
C ILE A 238 16.89 4.69 23.47
N GLY A 239 16.85 5.80 22.74
CA GLY A 239 18.04 6.40 22.13
C GLY A 239 17.76 7.74 21.46
N ASP A 240 18.65 8.14 20.57
CA ASP A 240 18.54 9.39 19.81
C ASP A 240 17.67 9.24 18.54
N ARG A 241 17.64 10.29 17.71
CA ARG A 241 16.86 10.29 16.46
C ARG A 241 17.32 9.24 15.45
N ASP A 242 18.58 8.82 15.52
CA ASP A 242 19.19 7.88 14.57
C ASP A 242 19.06 6.42 15.04
N THR A 243 18.48 6.22 16.22
CA THR A 243 18.26 4.91 16.80
C THR A 243 17.35 4.08 15.91
N LYS A 244 17.87 2.95 15.45
CA LYS A 244 17.21 2.07 14.48
C LYS A 244 16.17 1.19 15.15
N TYR A 245 15.19 0.79 14.34
CA TYR A 245 14.15 -0.15 14.72
C TYR A 245 14.61 -1.59 14.51
N SER A 246 13.97 -2.49 15.25
CA SER A 246 14.15 -3.95 15.17
C SER A 246 12.80 -4.65 15.20
N TYR A 247 12.74 -5.88 14.70
CA TYR A 247 11.65 -6.79 15.07
C TYR A 247 12.08 -7.65 16.26
N ILE A 248 11.22 -7.79 17.25
CA ILE A 248 11.41 -8.67 18.41
C ILE A 248 10.12 -9.45 18.65
N ASN A 249 10.19 -10.73 19.02
CA ASN A 249 9.01 -11.47 19.46
C ASN A 249 8.86 -11.45 20.99
N HIS A 250 7.70 -11.90 21.47
CA HIS A 250 7.39 -11.97 22.91
C HIS A 250 8.37 -12.86 23.73
N LYS A 251 9.21 -13.67 23.07
CA LYS A 251 10.26 -14.50 23.70
C LYS A 251 11.63 -13.80 23.75
N GLY A 252 11.75 -12.60 23.21
CA GLY A 252 13.00 -11.83 23.13
C GLY A 252 13.87 -12.15 21.92
N GLU A 253 13.38 -12.93 20.95
CA GLU A 253 14.13 -13.24 19.74
C GLU A 253 14.04 -12.08 18.73
N TYR A 254 15.19 -11.68 18.19
CA TYR A 254 15.28 -10.55 17.27
C TYR A 254 15.33 -10.98 15.80
N ARG A 255 14.74 -10.16 14.94
CA ARG A 255 14.98 -10.13 13.49
C ARG A 255 15.27 -8.71 13.05
N LEU A 256 16.16 -8.58 12.06
CA LEU A 256 16.60 -7.28 11.52
C LEU A 256 16.99 -6.30 12.65
N LYS A 257 17.75 -6.81 13.62
CA LYS A 257 18.17 -6.05 14.79
C LYS A 257 18.94 -4.80 14.34
N ASP A 258 18.54 -3.65 14.86
CA ASP A 258 19.11 -2.32 14.62
C ASP A 258 19.36 -2.03 13.14
N SER A 259 18.47 -2.50 12.27
CA SER A 259 18.67 -2.49 10.81
C SER A 259 17.69 -1.57 10.07
N LEU A 260 16.64 -1.10 10.74
CA LEU A 260 15.54 -0.38 10.13
C LEU A 260 15.60 1.10 10.54
N SER A 261 15.85 2.03 9.62
CA SER A 261 15.99 3.45 9.99
C SER A 261 14.67 4.19 10.18
N SER A 262 13.56 3.56 9.84
CA SER A 262 12.25 4.19 9.84
C SER A 262 11.20 3.19 10.33
N ARG A 263 10.04 3.73 10.71
CA ARG A 263 8.90 2.93 11.13
C ARG A 263 8.38 2.15 9.92
N MET A 264 8.71 0.86 9.84
CA MET A 264 8.28 -0.03 8.76
C MET A 264 6.98 -0.71 9.18
N TYR A 265 5.85 -0.01 9.00
CA TYR A 265 4.53 -0.54 9.33
C TYR A 265 3.70 -0.81 8.08
N ASN A 266 2.82 -1.80 8.21
CA ASN A 266 1.67 -1.94 7.35
C ASN A 266 0.71 -0.77 7.62
N TRP A 267 0.37 0.01 6.60
CA TRP A 267 -0.49 1.22 6.63
C TRP A 267 -1.78 1.06 7.47
N VAL A 268 -2.25 -0.19 7.60
CA VAL A 268 -3.39 -0.61 8.41
C VAL A 268 -3.27 -0.24 9.90
N TYR A 269 -2.06 -0.12 10.47
CA TYR A 269 -1.89 0.27 11.88
C TYR A 269 -2.36 1.71 12.17
N GLN A 270 -2.12 2.66 11.27
CA GLN A 270 -2.58 4.04 11.46
C GLN A 270 -4.08 4.21 11.20
N SER A 271 -4.62 3.52 10.20
CA SER A 271 -6.06 3.59 9.90
C SER A 271 -6.92 2.84 10.91
N SER A 272 -6.42 1.74 11.47
CA SER A 272 -7.10 1.01 12.56
C SER A 272 -7.16 1.83 13.85
N GLN A 273 -6.10 2.53 14.27
CA GLN A 273 -6.12 3.39 15.46
C GLN A 273 -7.15 4.54 15.34
N GLN A 274 -7.45 4.99 14.11
CA GLN A 274 -8.47 6.02 13.86
C GLN A 274 -9.91 5.50 13.95
N HIS A 275 -10.15 4.18 13.84
CA HIS A 275 -11.49 3.60 13.67
C HIS A 275 -11.82 2.46 14.67
N TYR A 276 -10.82 1.88 15.32
CA TYR A 276 -10.95 0.79 16.29
C TYR A 276 -9.88 0.97 17.38
N PRO A 277 -10.24 0.96 18.68
CA PRO A 277 -9.23 0.86 19.74
C PRO A 277 -8.50 -0.50 19.75
N TYR A 278 -8.86 -1.40 18.83
CA TYR A 278 -8.32 -2.74 18.67
C TYR A 278 -7.65 -2.84 17.30
N TYR A 279 -6.33 -2.97 17.29
CA TYR A 279 -5.61 -3.32 16.07
C TYR A 279 -5.83 -4.80 15.77
N MET A 280 -6.71 -5.11 14.82
CA MET A 280 -6.65 -6.39 14.09
C MET A 280 -5.79 -6.15 12.84
N PRO A 281 -4.54 -6.65 12.78
CA PRO A 281 -3.72 -6.53 11.58
C PRO A 281 -4.46 -7.15 10.39
N VAL A 282 -4.91 -6.30 9.46
CA VAL A 282 -5.40 -6.78 8.16
C VAL A 282 -4.22 -7.46 7.48
N LYS A 283 -4.45 -8.72 7.12
CA LYS A 283 -3.57 -9.54 6.30
C LYS A 283 -3.27 -8.79 4.98
N THR A 284 -2.22 -7.96 4.93
CA THR A 284 -1.71 -7.48 3.65
C THR A 284 -1.08 -8.66 2.96
N THR A 285 -1.69 -9.04 1.85
CA THR A 285 -1.47 -10.28 1.11
C THR A 285 -0.06 -10.41 0.53
N VAL A 286 0.70 -9.30 0.45
CA VAL A 286 2.02 -9.23 -0.18
C VAL A 286 2.91 -8.32 0.69
N GLY A 287 3.16 -8.73 1.94
CA GLY A 287 3.88 -7.91 2.93
C GLY A 287 5.35 -7.67 2.57
N TYR A 288 5.65 -6.54 1.92
CA TYR A 288 7.00 -6.01 1.78
C TYR A 288 7.00 -4.52 2.12
N VAL A 289 8.10 -4.06 2.70
CA VAL A 289 8.34 -2.63 2.96
C VAL A 289 9.72 -2.29 2.43
N LEU A 290 9.86 -1.06 1.93
CA LEU A 290 11.05 -0.57 1.28
C LEU A 290 11.65 0.58 2.09
N THR A 291 12.95 0.51 2.38
CA THR A 291 13.65 1.53 3.19
C THR A 291 15.10 1.62 2.79
N GLU A 292 15.63 2.83 2.62
CA GLU A 292 17.08 3.06 2.38
C GLU A 292 17.67 2.18 1.26
N GLN A 293 16.98 2.06 0.12
CA GLN A 293 17.39 1.15 -0.95
C GLN A 293 17.38 -0.33 -0.56
N ARG A 294 16.64 -0.74 0.46
CA ARG A 294 16.50 -2.14 0.89
C ARG A 294 15.07 -2.61 0.72
N ILE A 295 14.95 -3.90 0.45
CA ILE A 295 13.71 -4.61 0.25
C ILE A 295 13.55 -5.58 1.40
N ILE A 296 12.51 -5.36 2.19
CA ILE A 296 12.26 -6.13 3.40
C ILE A 296 10.95 -6.88 3.20
N ASP A 297 10.98 -8.17 3.41
CA ASP A 297 9.80 -9.00 3.47
C ASP A 297 9.25 -8.94 4.89
N THR A 298 8.08 -8.33 5.06
CA THR A 298 7.44 -8.17 6.37
C THR A 298 6.60 -9.38 6.77
N TYR A 299 6.34 -10.31 5.85
CA TYR A 299 5.78 -11.62 6.18
C TYR A 299 6.86 -12.54 6.77
N GLU A 300 8.06 -12.56 6.19
CA GLU A 300 9.20 -13.34 6.71
C GLU A 300 10.10 -12.57 7.67
N LEU A 301 9.88 -11.26 7.87
CA LEU A 301 10.69 -10.38 8.71
C LEU A 301 12.19 -10.47 8.39
N LYS A 302 12.53 -10.43 7.10
CA LYS A 302 13.92 -10.56 6.63
C LYS A 302 14.24 -9.60 5.50
N TYR A 303 15.52 -9.30 5.36
CA TYR A 303 16.05 -8.60 4.22
C TYR A 303 16.05 -9.54 3.01
N ILE A 304 15.55 -9.03 1.89
CA ILE A 304 15.51 -9.75 0.62
C ILE A 304 16.65 -9.27 -0.26
N ASN A 305 16.72 -7.95 -0.51
CA ASN A 305 17.68 -7.39 -1.46
C ASN A 305 17.86 -5.88 -1.29
N THR A 306 18.86 -5.31 -1.96
CA THR A 306 19.18 -3.89 -1.98
C THR A 306 19.17 -3.40 -3.41
N LEU A 307 18.65 -2.19 -3.63
CA LEU A 307 18.68 -1.54 -4.93
C LEU A 307 20.13 -1.32 -5.34
N PRO A 308 20.48 -1.59 -6.61
CA PRO A 308 21.80 -1.29 -7.11
C PRO A 308 22.16 0.19 -6.95
N LYS A 309 23.46 0.48 -6.82
CA LYS A 309 23.95 1.86 -6.63
C LYS A 309 23.44 2.78 -7.74
N GLY A 310 22.93 3.95 -7.34
CA GLY A 310 22.41 4.97 -8.26
C GLY A 310 20.92 4.85 -8.55
N TYR A 311 20.32 3.68 -8.34
CA TYR A 311 18.88 3.51 -8.50
C TYR A 311 18.13 4.12 -7.32
N LYS A 312 17.03 4.79 -7.64
CA LYS A 312 16.05 5.30 -6.70
C LYS A 312 14.81 4.42 -6.75
N LEU A 313 14.14 4.32 -5.61
CA LEU A 313 12.86 3.64 -5.53
C LEU A 313 11.74 4.58 -5.98
N GLU A 314 10.82 4.06 -6.78
CA GLU A 314 9.55 4.73 -7.07
C GLU A 314 8.40 4.10 -6.27
N TYR A 315 8.04 2.84 -6.57
CA TYR A 315 6.95 2.13 -5.91
C TYR A 315 7.06 0.60 -6.08
N MET A 316 6.23 -0.16 -5.36
CA MET A 316 6.04 -1.59 -5.59
C MET A 316 4.85 -1.84 -6.50
N ASP A 317 4.97 -2.86 -7.34
CA ASP A 317 3.87 -3.33 -8.19
C ASP A 317 3.86 -4.87 -8.19
N TYR A 318 2.79 -5.46 -8.67
CA TYR A 318 2.65 -6.91 -8.69
C TYR A 318 1.88 -7.38 -9.92
N MET A 319 2.22 -8.60 -10.31
CA MET A 319 1.53 -9.36 -11.34
C MET A 319 0.84 -10.54 -10.69
N ASN A 320 -0.43 -10.76 -11.01
CA ASN A 320 -1.18 -11.90 -10.49
C ASN A 320 -1.59 -12.82 -11.62
N THR A 321 -1.39 -14.11 -11.40
CA THR A 321 -1.81 -15.15 -12.36
C THR A 321 -3.24 -15.63 -12.10
N LYS A 322 -3.86 -15.23 -10.98
CA LYS A 322 -5.23 -15.55 -10.59
C LYS A 322 -5.91 -14.33 -9.97
N ALA A 323 -7.22 -14.18 -10.22
CA ALA A 323 -7.99 -13.08 -9.67
C ALA A 323 -7.91 -13.13 -8.13
N TYR A 324 -7.93 -11.96 -7.47
CA TYR A 324 -8.01 -11.88 -6.02
C TYR A 324 -9.33 -12.50 -5.54
N SER A 325 -9.33 -13.81 -5.27
CA SER A 325 -10.27 -14.36 -4.32
C SER A 325 -9.77 -14.02 -2.91
N LYS A 326 -10.60 -14.15 -1.87
CA LYS A 326 -10.23 -13.88 -0.47
C LYS A 326 -9.24 -14.96 0.04
N GLU A 327 -8.10 -15.11 -0.62
CA GLU A 327 -7.09 -16.12 -0.34
C GLU A 327 -6.25 -15.69 0.85
N SER A 328 -5.65 -16.66 1.55
CA SER A 328 -4.68 -16.33 2.59
C SER A 328 -3.43 -15.68 1.97
N PRO A 329 -2.70 -14.82 2.71
CA PRO A 329 -1.43 -14.25 2.27
C PRO A 329 -0.47 -15.27 1.66
N ASP A 330 -0.39 -16.47 2.25
CA ASP A 330 0.47 -17.55 1.77
C ASP A 330 0.14 -17.97 0.34
N ILE A 331 -1.16 -18.09 0.03
CA ILE A 331 -1.62 -18.46 -1.31
C ILE A 331 -1.40 -17.29 -2.27
N THR A 332 -1.71 -16.06 -1.86
CA THR A 332 -1.48 -14.89 -2.70
C THR A 332 0.00 -14.70 -3.04
N ARG A 333 0.91 -14.99 -2.10
CA ARG A 333 2.36 -14.96 -2.36
C ARG A 333 2.83 -16.04 -3.33
N GLN A 334 2.11 -17.15 -3.45
CA GLN A 334 2.40 -18.19 -4.44
C GLN A 334 1.85 -17.85 -5.84
N THR A 335 0.82 -17.00 -5.92
CA THR A 335 0.13 -16.66 -7.18
C THR A 335 0.46 -15.27 -7.71
N ALA A 336 1.12 -14.44 -6.89
CA ALA A 336 1.61 -13.11 -7.21
C ALA A 336 3.13 -13.10 -7.43
N LYS A 337 3.58 -12.41 -8.48
CA LYS A 337 4.99 -12.05 -8.65
C LYS A 337 5.15 -10.56 -8.37
N VAL A 338 6.01 -10.25 -7.41
CA VAL A 338 6.25 -8.88 -6.94
C VAL A 338 7.39 -8.27 -7.71
N PHE A 339 7.21 -7.01 -8.09
CA PHE A 339 8.23 -6.20 -8.72
C PHE A 339 8.35 -4.86 -8.00
N ILE A 340 9.48 -4.23 -8.24
CA ILE A 340 9.80 -2.91 -7.72
C ILE A 340 10.08 -2.04 -8.92
N VAL A 341 9.41 -0.91 -9.00
CA VAL A 341 9.72 0.12 -9.98
C VAL A 341 10.82 0.98 -9.41
N VAL A 342 11.93 1.02 -10.13
CA VAL A 342 13.12 1.77 -9.79
C VAL A 342 13.42 2.77 -10.90
N SER A 343 13.99 3.91 -10.55
CA SER A 343 14.46 4.90 -11.51
C SER A 343 15.97 5.04 -11.46
N LEU A 344 16.59 5.17 -12.63
CA LEU A 344 17.96 5.62 -12.78
C LEU A 344 17.91 6.85 -13.69
N ASP A 345 18.33 7.99 -13.16
CA ASP A 345 18.15 9.31 -13.78
C ASP A 345 16.66 9.55 -14.10
N ASP A 346 16.31 9.72 -15.38
CA ASP A 346 14.93 9.96 -15.85
C ASP A 346 14.24 8.70 -16.41
N LYS A 347 14.77 7.51 -16.15
CA LYS A 347 14.26 6.25 -16.71
C LYS A 347 13.77 5.31 -15.61
N SER A 348 12.48 4.98 -15.65
CA SER A 348 11.89 3.97 -14.79
C SER A 348 11.92 2.58 -15.41
N CYS A 349 12.29 1.58 -14.62
CA CYS A 349 12.26 0.17 -15.01
C CYS A 349 11.78 -0.71 -13.86
N TYR A 350 11.32 -1.90 -14.22
CA TYR A 350 10.93 -2.91 -13.25
C TYR A 350 12.15 -3.73 -12.82
N MET A 351 12.20 -4.09 -11.55
CA MET A 351 13.17 -4.99 -10.95
C MET A 351 12.40 -6.07 -10.18
N ASP A 352 12.80 -7.34 -10.28
CA ASP A 352 12.23 -8.36 -9.40
C ASP A 352 12.89 -8.35 -8.01
N LEU A 353 12.34 -9.11 -7.07
CA LEU A 353 12.87 -9.21 -5.71
C LEU A 353 14.30 -9.79 -5.66
N GLU A 354 14.70 -10.57 -6.66
CA GLU A 354 16.07 -11.13 -6.81
C GLU A 354 17.07 -10.09 -7.33
N GLY A 355 16.59 -8.91 -7.76
CA GLY A 355 17.42 -7.80 -8.21
C GLY A 355 17.67 -7.79 -9.71
N LYS A 356 17.00 -8.65 -10.47
CA LYS A 356 17.08 -8.61 -11.93
C LYS A 356 16.30 -7.40 -12.43
N ILE A 357 17.01 -6.50 -13.10
CA ILE A 357 16.44 -5.32 -13.74
C ILE A 357 15.99 -5.68 -15.17
N TYR A 358 14.78 -5.26 -15.52
CA TYR A 358 14.18 -5.49 -16.83
C TYR A 358 14.28 -4.21 -17.67
N THR A 359 15.28 -4.16 -18.54
CA THR A 359 15.46 -3.09 -19.54
C THR A 359 15.60 -3.69 -20.93
N PRO A 360 15.11 -3.01 -21.99
CA PRO A 360 15.28 -3.49 -23.37
C PRO A 360 16.76 -3.72 -23.71
N GLN A 361 17.07 -4.81 -24.41
CA GLN A 361 18.37 -4.94 -25.06
C GLN A 361 18.45 -3.95 -26.23
N GLN A 362 19.55 -3.21 -26.30
CA GLN A 362 19.83 -2.27 -27.39
C GLN A 362 20.07 -3.01 -28.71
#